data_AF-A0A6L7TKI5-F1
#
_entry.id   AF-A0A6L7TKI5-F1
#
_cell.length_a   1.000
_cell.length_b   1.000
_cell.length_c   1.000
_cell.angle_alpha   90.00
_cell.angle_beta   90.00
_cell.angle_gamma   90.00
#
_symmetry.space_group_name_H-M   'P 1'
#
loop_
_entity.id
_entity.type
_entity.pdbx_description
1 polymer ?
#
loop_
_entity_poly.entity_id
_entity_poly.type
_entity_poly.pdbx_seq_one_letter_code
_entity_poly.pdbx_strand_id
1 'polypeptide(L)'
;MNDAPQPAPRYHDLDALRAVATLLGIALHAAFFVLPELIYPWPVHDKTVGNDPTYHIILDITHGLRTPVFYLLSGLFTVLLWERRGLRALGMHRLKRIGLPLAVGCFTIVPLTAVAMALTSGREHPYDFPFWVLPILWVFATMHLWFLWNLLLMLVPFIIMVRMGVEFRNPKVWLLVIPISLVAALLMQEPVFGADSMQSIVPKPATLVFYSCFYFFGAFFYQQGVAVRRWWTIALLPAAVTFCIGFLLLREYAACGVYTSPSPPDVGEWGWAGV
;
A
#
# COMPACT_ATOMS: atom_id res chain seq x y z
N MET A 1 13.56 48.74 0.23
CA MET A 1 13.24 47.54 -0.56
C MET A 1 13.60 46.33 0.29
N ASN A 2 12.62 45.79 1.02
CA ASN A 2 12.74 44.51 1.73
C ASN A 2 11.80 43.55 1.02
N ASP A 3 12.27 42.90 -0.05
CA ASP A 3 11.56 41.78 -0.63
C ASP A 3 11.74 40.59 0.30
N ALA A 4 10.81 40.44 1.25
CA ALA A 4 10.68 39.21 2.00
C ALA A 4 10.55 38.05 1.01
N PRO A 5 11.28 36.93 1.20
CA PRO A 5 11.19 35.79 0.29
C PRO A 5 9.73 35.32 0.25
N GLN A 6 9.12 35.46 -0.93
CA GLN A 6 7.75 35.01 -1.19
C GLN A 6 7.64 33.54 -0.74
N PRO A 7 6.65 33.18 0.10
CA PRO A 7 6.49 31.80 0.54
C PRO A 7 6.28 30.93 -0.71
N ALA A 8 7.15 29.93 -0.87
CA ALA A 8 7.13 29.06 -2.03
C ALA A 8 5.72 28.49 -2.25
N PRO A 9 5.21 28.47 -3.50
CA PRO A 9 3.84 28.06 -3.78
C PRO A 9 3.53 26.67 -3.20
N ARG A 10 2.39 26.57 -2.49
CA ARG A 10 1.87 25.33 -1.90
C ARG A 10 1.03 24.59 -2.96
N TYR A 11 1.28 23.31 -3.14
CA TYR A 11 0.58 22.47 -4.10
C TYR A 11 -0.76 21.96 -3.54
N HIS A 12 -1.79 22.81 -3.54
CA HIS A 12 -3.12 22.49 -3.00
C HIS A 12 -3.76 21.27 -3.67
N ASP A 13 -3.56 21.10 -4.98
CA ASP A 13 -4.10 19.97 -5.74
C ASP A 13 -3.54 18.62 -5.26
N LEU A 14 -2.23 18.58 -4.93
CA LEU A 14 -1.57 17.37 -4.44
C LEU A 14 -1.98 17.04 -3.00
N ASP A 15 -2.24 18.06 -2.19
CA ASP A 15 -2.78 17.90 -0.85
C ASP A 15 -4.24 17.39 -0.89
N ALA A 16 -5.06 17.89 -1.82
CA ALA A 16 -6.41 17.38 -2.06
C ALA A 16 -6.40 15.92 -2.55
N LEU A 17 -5.53 15.58 -3.50
CA LEU A 17 -5.39 14.19 -3.98
C LEU A 17 -5.00 13.24 -2.85
N ARG A 18 -4.07 13.65 -1.98
CA ARG A 18 -3.72 12.89 -0.78
C ARG A 18 -4.91 12.75 0.17
N ALA A 19 -5.67 13.80 0.39
CA ALA A 19 -6.84 13.77 1.29
C ALA A 19 -7.89 12.78 0.78
N VAL A 20 -8.22 12.83 -0.52
CA VAL A 20 -9.15 11.87 -1.16
C VAL A 20 -8.64 10.44 -1.05
N ALA A 21 -7.37 10.19 -1.36
CA ALA A 21 -6.77 8.87 -1.21
C ALA A 21 -6.81 8.37 0.25
N THR A 22 -6.69 9.28 1.22
CA THR A 22 -6.80 8.94 2.64
C THR A 22 -8.23 8.58 3.03
N LEU A 23 -9.23 9.33 2.55
CA LEU A 23 -10.66 9.06 2.78
C LEU A 23 -11.09 7.72 2.17
N LEU A 24 -10.61 7.40 0.96
CA LEU A 24 -10.82 6.09 0.35
C LEU A 24 -10.31 4.96 1.27
N GLY A 25 -9.19 5.17 1.97
CA GLY A 25 -8.71 4.23 2.98
C GLY A 25 -9.72 3.92 4.08
N ILE A 26 -10.54 4.88 4.50
CA ILE A 26 -11.60 4.65 5.51
C ILE A 26 -12.71 3.78 4.91
N ALA A 27 -13.12 4.05 3.66
CA ALA A 27 -14.11 3.25 2.95
C ALA A 27 -13.68 1.79 2.80
N LEU A 28 -12.39 1.53 2.53
CA LEU A 28 -11.81 0.18 2.52
C LEU A 28 -12.05 -0.57 3.84
N HIS A 29 -11.71 0.07 4.97
CA HIS A 29 -11.82 -0.58 6.28
C HIS A 29 -13.28 -0.82 6.68
N ALA A 30 -14.19 0.05 6.26
CA ALA A 30 -15.62 -0.17 6.44
C ALA A 30 -16.14 -1.35 5.60
N ALA A 31 -15.59 -1.58 4.40
CA ALA A 31 -16.00 -2.68 3.53
C ALA A 31 -15.59 -4.07 4.07
N PHE A 32 -14.53 -4.18 4.88
CA PHE A 32 -14.14 -5.46 5.50
C PHE A 32 -15.22 -6.05 6.42
N PHE A 33 -16.11 -5.23 6.97
CA PHE A 33 -17.21 -5.69 7.81
C PHE A 33 -18.29 -6.49 7.06
N VAL A 34 -18.47 -6.23 5.76
CA VAL A 34 -19.56 -6.82 4.97
C VAL A 34 -19.10 -7.93 4.02
N LEU A 35 -17.79 -8.12 3.86
CA LEU A 35 -17.22 -9.05 2.89
C LEU A 35 -16.60 -10.28 3.60
N PRO A 36 -17.28 -11.44 3.59
CA PRO A 36 -16.92 -12.60 4.41
C PRO A 36 -15.70 -13.41 3.94
N GLU A 37 -15.23 -13.20 2.71
CA GLU A 37 -14.19 -14.05 2.07
C GLU A 37 -12.85 -13.35 1.85
N LEU A 38 -12.61 -12.21 2.48
CA LEU A 38 -11.38 -11.47 2.24
C LEU A 38 -10.20 -12.01 3.04
N ILE A 39 -9.02 -11.76 2.48
CA ILE A 39 -7.65 -12.05 2.95
C ILE A 39 -7.43 -11.80 4.46
N TYR A 40 -8.22 -10.93 5.08
CA TYR A 40 -8.09 -10.57 6.48
C TYR A 40 -9.29 -11.07 7.29
N PRO A 41 -9.08 -11.94 8.29
CA PRO A 41 -10.15 -12.34 9.20
C PRO A 41 -10.60 -11.09 9.97
N TRP A 42 -11.71 -10.49 9.54
CA TRP A 42 -12.32 -9.39 10.27
C TRP A 42 -13.16 -9.98 11.41
N PRO A 43 -13.07 -9.47 12.65
CA PRO A 43 -13.69 -10.20 13.77
C PRO A 43 -15.22 -10.16 13.79
N VAL A 44 -15.82 -9.19 13.08
CA VAL A 44 -17.27 -9.00 13.09
C VAL A 44 -17.76 -8.91 11.66
N HIS A 45 -18.59 -9.86 11.23
CA HIS A 45 -19.18 -9.84 9.90
C HIS A 45 -20.69 -9.71 9.96
N ASP A 46 -21.24 -8.85 9.12
CA ASP A 46 -22.68 -8.84 8.89
C ASP A 46 -23.07 -9.88 7.85
N LYS A 47 -23.64 -10.99 8.32
CA LYS A 47 -24.10 -12.09 7.46
C LYS A 47 -25.36 -11.73 6.65
N THR A 48 -26.03 -10.61 6.97
CA THR A 48 -27.29 -10.21 6.31
C THR A 48 -27.09 -9.55 4.95
N VAL A 49 -25.91 -8.96 4.71
CA VAL A 49 -25.61 -8.18 3.50
C VAL A 49 -25.42 -9.07 2.26
N GLY A 50 -25.13 -10.36 2.43
CA GLY A 50 -24.86 -11.28 1.32
C GLY A 50 -23.60 -10.92 0.51
N ASN A 51 -23.29 -11.71 -0.53
CA ASN A 51 -22.13 -11.47 -1.40
C ASN A 51 -22.46 -10.47 -2.53
N ASP A 52 -22.81 -9.22 -2.17
CA ASP A 52 -23.09 -8.17 -3.16
C ASP A 52 -21.79 -7.73 -3.88
N PRO A 53 -21.71 -7.86 -5.24
CA PRO A 53 -20.55 -7.48 -6.03
C PRO A 53 -20.12 -6.01 -5.87
N THR A 54 -21.01 -5.13 -5.44
CA THR A 54 -20.75 -3.70 -5.28
C THR A 54 -19.64 -3.44 -4.28
N TYR A 55 -19.60 -4.17 -3.16
CA TYR A 55 -18.58 -3.98 -2.12
C TYR A 55 -17.19 -4.44 -2.58
N HIS A 56 -17.12 -5.50 -3.39
CA HIS A 56 -15.87 -5.96 -4.01
C HIS A 56 -15.32 -4.91 -4.99
N ILE A 57 -16.19 -4.32 -5.82
CA ILE A 57 -15.78 -3.24 -6.73
C ILE A 57 -15.24 -2.03 -5.95
N ILE A 58 -15.91 -1.63 -4.86
CA ILE A 58 -15.44 -0.53 -4.01
C ILE A 58 -14.07 -0.86 -3.41
N LEU A 59 -13.87 -2.09 -2.95
CA LEU A 59 -12.61 -2.54 -2.37
C LEU A 59 -11.49 -2.53 -3.42
N ASP A 60 -11.73 -3.07 -4.61
CA ASP A 60 -10.80 -3.13 -5.73
C ASP A 60 -10.40 -1.73 -6.23
N ILE A 61 -11.38 -0.85 -6.45
CA ILE A 61 -11.12 0.56 -6.79
C ILE A 61 -10.25 1.20 -5.71
N THR A 62 -10.65 1.00 -4.45
CA THR A 62 -9.99 1.65 -3.34
C THR A 62 -8.57 1.13 -3.15
N HIS A 63 -8.33 -0.16 -3.22
CA HIS A 63 -7.00 -0.73 -3.01
C HIS A 63 -6.08 -0.49 -4.20
N GLY A 64 -6.57 -0.78 -5.41
CA GLY A 64 -5.84 -0.68 -6.66
C GLY A 64 -5.50 0.75 -7.08
N LEU A 65 -6.34 1.74 -6.76
CA LEU A 65 -6.07 3.14 -7.09
C LEU A 65 -5.29 3.87 -5.99
N ARG A 66 -5.69 3.69 -4.73
CA ARG A 66 -5.13 4.46 -3.61
C ARG A 66 -3.66 4.16 -3.41
N THR A 67 -3.28 2.87 -3.40
CA THR A 67 -1.93 2.48 -3.03
C THR A 67 -0.89 3.02 -4.03
N PRO A 68 -1.05 2.87 -5.36
CA PRO A 68 -0.09 3.44 -6.31
C PRO A 68 -0.03 4.97 -6.27
N VAL A 69 -1.19 5.65 -6.12
CA VAL A 69 -1.27 7.11 -6.01
C VAL A 69 -0.48 7.62 -4.81
N PHE A 70 -0.58 6.96 -3.66
CA PHE A 70 0.19 7.34 -2.47
C PHE A 70 1.70 7.19 -2.67
N TYR A 71 2.17 6.09 -3.28
CA TYR A 71 3.60 5.91 -3.54
C TYR A 71 4.13 6.95 -4.51
N LEU A 72 3.39 7.22 -5.59
CA LEU A 72 3.70 8.28 -6.56
C LEU A 72 3.82 9.64 -5.88
N LEU A 73 2.81 10.04 -5.08
CA LEU A 73 2.86 11.28 -4.32
C LEU A 73 4.04 11.31 -3.34
N SER A 74 4.29 10.20 -2.64
CA SER A 74 5.41 10.13 -1.69
C SER A 74 6.75 10.37 -2.37
N GLY A 75 6.98 9.79 -3.55
CA GLY A 75 8.19 10.01 -4.34
C GLY A 75 8.34 11.46 -4.82
N LEU A 76 7.26 12.05 -5.33
CA LEU A 76 7.21 13.46 -5.72
C LEU A 76 7.62 14.37 -4.55
N PHE A 77 7.03 14.16 -3.37
CA PHE A 77 7.36 14.95 -2.19
C PHE A 77 8.76 14.66 -1.62
N THR A 78 9.33 13.47 -1.87
CA THR A 78 10.72 13.17 -1.51
C THR A 78 11.68 14.09 -2.24
N VAL A 79 11.54 14.20 -3.57
CA VAL A 79 12.42 15.06 -4.38
C VAL A 79 12.20 16.52 -4.04
N LEU A 80 10.94 16.96 -3.93
CA LEU A 80 10.60 18.33 -3.50
C LEU A 80 11.29 18.72 -2.18
N LEU A 81 11.25 17.83 -1.19
CA LEU A 81 11.85 18.10 0.12
C LEU A 81 13.38 18.00 0.08
N TRP A 82 13.92 17.07 -0.71
CA TRP A 82 15.37 16.93 -0.92
C TRP A 82 15.97 18.18 -1.57
N GLU A 83 15.38 18.69 -2.65
CA GLU A 83 15.85 19.91 -3.32
C GLU A 83 15.77 21.14 -2.41
N ARG A 84 14.71 21.23 -1.57
CA ARG A 84 14.51 22.40 -0.69
C ARG A 84 15.35 22.39 0.57
N ARG A 85 15.69 21.22 1.13
CA ARG A 85 16.28 21.12 2.49
C ARG A 85 17.46 20.14 2.60
N GLY A 86 17.80 19.43 1.53
CA GLY A 86 18.88 18.45 1.50
C GLY A 86 18.54 17.11 2.15
N LEU A 87 19.46 16.17 2.01
CA LEU A 87 19.27 14.75 2.35
C LEU A 87 19.09 14.50 3.85
N ARG A 88 19.84 15.21 4.70
CA ARG A 88 19.76 15.07 6.16
C ARG A 88 18.40 15.53 6.70
N ALA A 89 17.89 16.66 6.20
CA ALA A 89 16.59 17.18 6.59
C ALA A 89 15.45 16.27 6.09
N LEU A 90 15.56 15.74 4.87
CA LEU A 90 14.63 14.74 4.33
C LEU A 90 14.51 13.52 5.25
N GLY A 91 15.65 12.91 5.61
CA GLY A 91 15.68 11.74 6.48
C GLY A 91 15.07 12.01 7.85
N MET A 92 15.47 13.10 8.51
CA MET A 92 14.93 13.47 9.83
C MET A 92 13.43 13.79 9.78
N HIS A 93 12.98 14.49 8.74
CA HIS A 93 11.58 14.84 8.57
C HIS A 93 10.72 13.60 8.35
N ARG A 94 11.17 12.67 7.50
CA ARG A 94 10.47 11.39 7.25
C ARG A 94 10.48 10.50 8.48
N LEU A 95 11.58 10.41 9.21
CA LEU A 95 11.63 9.63 10.45
C LEU A 95 10.65 10.18 11.50
N LYS A 96 10.57 11.50 11.68
CA LYS A 96 9.62 12.11 12.63
C LYS A 96 8.16 11.98 12.22
N ARG A 97 7.84 11.98 10.91
CA ARG A 97 6.45 11.94 10.43
C ARG A 97 5.95 10.56 10.01
N ILE A 98 6.83 9.61 9.76
CA ILE A 98 6.49 8.25 9.30
C ILE A 98 7.02 7.24 10.31
N GLY A 99 8.30 7.33 10.68
CA GLY A 99 8.93 6.42 11.63
C GLY A 99 8.38 6.52 13.05
N LEU A 100 8.12 7.73 13.55
CA LEU A 100 7.56 7.91 14.89
C LEU A 100 6.10 7.39 14.97
N PRO A 101 5.16 7.74 14.05
CA PRO A 101 3.84 7.13 14.06
C PRO A 101 3.86 5.62 13.87
N LEU A 102 4.79 5.09 13.05
CA LEU A 102 4.99 3.66 12.91
C LEU A 102 5.38 3.01 14.25
N ALA A 103 6.40 3.54 14.93
CA ALA A 103 6.85 3.01 16.21
C ALA A 103 5.74 3.06 17.27
N VAL A 104 5.07 4.20 17.40
CA VAL A 104 3.94 4.36 18.33
C VAL A 104 2.84 3.37 17.99
N GLY A 105 2.44 3.26 16.73
CA GLY A 105 1.43 2.31 16.27
C GLY A 105 1.80 0.85 16.55
N CYS A 106 3.07 0.46 16.36
CA CYS A 106 3.53 -0.89 16.67
C CYS A 106 3.40 -1.24 18.16
N PHE A 107 3.69 -0.29 19.06
CA PHE A 107 3.59 -0.54 20.51
C PHE A 107 2.20 -0.31 21.09
N THR A 108 1.28 0.31 20.36
CA THR A 108 -0.06 0.66 20.86
C THR A 108 -1.18 0.03 20.06
N ILE A 109 -1.29 0.39 18.78
CA ILE A 109 -2.38 -0.03 17.90
C ILE A 109 -2.30 -1.52 17.62
N VAL A 110 -1.13 -2.05 17.21
CA VAL A 110 -0.97 -3.47 16.88
C VAL A 110 -1.37 -4.40 18.03
N PRO A 111 -0.82 -4.26 19.26
CA PRO A 111 -1.21 -5.14 20.37
C PRO A 111 -2.68 -4.94 20.75
N LEU A 112 -3.19 -3.71 20.72
CA LEU A 112 -4.60 -3.44 21.02
C LEU A 112 -5.53 -4.12 20.01
N THR A 113 -5.22 -4.03 18.70
CA THR A 113 -5.98 -4.72 17.66
C THR A 113 -5.90 -6.23 17.82
N ALA A 114 -4.73 -6.78 18.13
CA ALA A 114 -4.57 -8.22 18.36
C ALA A 114 -5.41 -8.70 19.57
N VAL A 115 -5.41 -7.95 20.68
CA VAL A 115 -6.24 -8.26 21.85
C VAL A 115 -7.72 -8.16 21.50
N ALA A 116 -8.14 -7.11 20.79
CA ALA A 116 -9.53 -6.97 20.37
C ALA A 116 -9.98 -8.16 19.51
N MET A 117 -9.17 -8.53 18.50
CA MET A 117 -9.43 -9.69 17.65
C MET A 117 -9.57 -10.97 18.47
N ALA A 118 -8.63 -11.25 19.39
CA ALA A 118 -8.64 -12.43 20.25
C ALA A 118 -9.84 -12.51 21.21
N LEU A 119 -10.36 -11.37 21.66
CA LEU A 119 -11.58 -11.34 22.50
C LEU A 119 -12.84 -11.60 21.68
N THR A 120 -12.85 -11.21 20.41
CA THR A 120 -14.03 -11.31 19.53
C THR A 120 -14.08 -12.58 18.69
N SER A 121 -12.95 -13.24 18.42
CA SER A 121 -12.85 -14.45 17.58
C SER A 121 -13.34 -15.74 18.25
N GLY A 122 -13.78 -15.67 19.53
CA GLY A 122 -14.32 -16.84 20.23
C GLY A 122 -13.34 -17.97 20.53
N ARG A 123 -12.04 -17.79 20.25
CA ARG A 123 -10.98 -18.81 20.25
C ARG A 123 -11.11 -19.92 19.18
N GLU A 124 -11.77 -19.65 18.05
CA GLU A 124 -12.02 -20.67 17.01
C GLU A 124 -10.94 -20.75 15.91
N HIS A 125 -9.95 -19.85 15.88
CA HIS A 125 -8.98 -19.78 14.78
C HIS A 125 -7.53 -20.02 15.28
N PRO A 126 -6.69 -20.77 14.55
CA PRO A 126 -5.29 -21.08 14.94
C PRO A 126 -4.38 -19.88 15.23
N TYR A 127 -4.83 -18.65 14.95
CA TYR A 127 -4.16 -17.39 15.29
C TYR A 127 -4.42 -16.90 16.72
N ASP A 128 -5.13 -17.67 17.55
CA ASP A 128 -5.31 -17.43 19.00
C ASP A 128 -4.02 -17.63 19.83
N PHE A 129 -2.85 -17.66 19.19
CA PHE A 129 -1.58 -17.87 19.86
C PHE A 129 -1.26 -16.71 20.83
N PRO A 130 -0.70 -17.01 22.01
CA PRO A 130 -0.65 -16.07 23.10
C PRO A 130 0.42 -15.02 22.79
N PHE A 131 -0.03 -13.77 22.72
CA PHE A 131 0.80 -12.56 22.63
C PHE A 131 1.89 -12.43 23.72
N TRP A 132 1.93 -13.37 24.68
CA TRP A 132 2.90 -13.48 25.75
C TRP A 132 4.10 -14.41 25.45
N VAL A 133 4.13 -15.19 24.34
CA VAL A 133 5.11 -16.29 24.14
C VAL A 133 6.06 -16.12 22.92
N LEU A 134 6.54 -14.89 22.65
CA LEU A 134 7.69 -14.51 21.78
C LEU A 134 7.44 -14.35 20.24
N PRO A 135 8.27 -13.57 19.49
CA PRO A 135 9.20 -12.50 19.86
C PRO A 135 8.70 -11.12 19.39
N ILE A 136 9.31 -10.05 19.92
CA ILE A 136 9.22 -8.65 19.45
C ILE A 136 9.24 -8.51 17.91
N LEU A 137 9.84 -9.45 17.19
CA LEU A 137 9.87 -9.52 15.72
C LEU A 137 8.48 -9.66 15.08
N TRP A 138 7.51 -10.36 15.70
CA TRP A 138 6.14 -10.47 15.18
C TRP A 138 5.27 -9.25 15.50
N VAL A 139 5.62 -8.45 16.52
CA VAL A 139 5.00 -7.12 16.74
C VAL A 139 5.29 -6.16 15.57
N PHE A 140 6.33 -6.47 14.78
CA PHE A 140 6.64 -5.79 13.52
C PHE A 140 6.09 -6.51 12.28
N ALA A 141 5.28 -7.56 12.40
CA ALA A 141 4.41 -8.00 11.32
C ALA A 141 3.40 -6.88 11.12
N THR A 142 3.67 -6.00 10.15
CA THR A 142 3.15 -4.64 10.12
C THR A 142 1.64 -4.52 9.84
N MET A 143 0.81 -5.55 10.09
CA MET A 143 -0.66 -5.59 10.00
C MET A 143 -1.31 -4.39 9.32
N HIS A 144 -1.66 -3.34 10.07
CA HIS A 144 -2.29 -2.11 9.55
C HIS A 144 -1.29 -1.02 9.13
N LEU A 145 -0.04 -1.10 9.59
CA LEU A 145 1.03 -0.10 9.46
C LEU A 145 2.02 -0.40 8.33
N TRP A 146 1.80 -1.48 7.57
CA TRP A 146 2.69 -1.99 6.51
C TRP A 146 3.04 -0.92 5.49
N PHE A 147 2.07 -0.07 5.17
CA PHE A 147 2.23 1.01 4.23
C PHE A 147 3.28 2.03 4.69
N LEU A 148 3.30 2.37 6.00
CA LEU A 148 4.29 3.31 6.55
C LEU A 148 5.70 2.70 6.55
N TRP A 149 5.80 1.41 6.87
CA TRP A 149 7.06 0.69 6.82
C TRP A 149 7.62 0.63 5.40
N ASN A 150 6.79 0.29 4.41
CA ASN A 150 7.24 0.26 3.02
C ASN A 150 7.68 1.65 2.52
N LEU A 151 7.02 2.72 2.94
CA LEU A 151 7.47 4.09 2.64
C LEU A 151 8.86 4.41 3.20
N LEU A 152 9.21 3.87 4.38
CA LEU A 152 10.56 4.00 4.94
C LEU A 152 11.57 3.15 4.16
N LEU A 153 11.19 1.94 3.76
CA LEU A 153 12.03 1.09 2.92
C LEU A 153 12.34 1.77 1.59
N MET A 154 11.37 2.43 0.94
CA MET A 154 11.56 3.19 -0.30
C MET A 154 12.50 4.40 -0.15
N LEU A 155 12.67 4.92 1.07
CA LEU A 155 13.61 6.02 1.33
C LEU A 155 15.07 5.56 1.21
N VAL A 156 15.38 4.30 1.55
CA VAL A 156 16.73 3.74 1.49
C VAL A 156 17.30 3.73 0.06
N PRO A 157 16.65 3.11 -0.95
CA PRO A 157 17.16 3.12 -2.32
C PRO A 157 17.19 4.54 -2.90
N PHE A 158 16.26 5.42 -2.52
CA PHE A 158 16.31 6.83 -2.92
C PHE A 158 17.57 7.53 -2.40
N ILE A 159 17.90 7.35 -1.12
CA ILE A 159 19.10 7.91 -0.50
C ILE A 159 20.37 7.36 -1.17
N ILE A 160 20.41 6.05 -1.44
CA ILE A 160 21.54 5.39 -2.12
C ILE A 160 21.75 6.00 -3.51
N MET A 161 20.69 6.08 -4.30
CA MET A 161 20.68 6.67 -5.64
C MET A 161 21.19 8.11 -5.65
N VAL A 162 20.73 8.96 -4.73
CA VAL A 162 21.22 10.35 -4.57
C VAL A 162 22.72 10.37 -4.25
N ARG A 163 23.20 9.49 -3.37
CA ARG A 163 24.63 9.42 -3.02
C ARG A 163 25.51 8.90 -4.16
N MET A 164 24.96 8.03 -5.00
CA MET A 164 25.63 7.54 -6.20
C MET A 164 25.59 8.54 -7.35
N GLY A 165 24.92 9.70 -7.20
CA GLY A 165 24.79 10.70 -8.26
C GLY A 165 23.97 10.22 -9.45
N VAL A 166 23.09 9.23 -9.25
CA VAL A 166 22.25 8.70 -10.33
C VAL A 166 21.13 9.71 -10.62
N GLU A 167 21.23 10.38 -11.77
CA GLU A 167 20.20 11.28 -12.27
C GLU A 167 19.29 10.55 -13.27
N PHE A 168 17.98 10.55 -13.02
CA PHE A 168 17.00 9.98 -13.95
C PHE A 168 16.60 10.99 -15.02
N ARG A 169 17.50 11.29 -15.94
CA ARG A 169 17.18 12.25 -17.03
C ARG A 169 16.56 11.59 -18.26
N ASN A 170 16.76 10.29 -18.46
CA ASN A 170 16.30 9.63 -19.69
C ASN A 170 14.81 9.21 -19.57
N PRO A 171 13.89 9.83 -20.34
CA PRO A 171 12.46 9.52 -20.28
C PRO A 171 12.15 8.08 -20.73
N LYS A 172 13.02 7.46 -21.55
CA LYS A 172 12.80 6.10 -22.05
C LYS A 172 12.88 5.03 -20.96
N VAL A 173 13.64 5.28 -19.88
CA VAL A 173 13.72 4.35 -18.74
C VAL A 173 12.36 4.22 -18.06
N TRP A 174 11.53 5.27 -18.11
CA TRP A 174 10.18 5.26 -17.54
C TRP A 174 9.16 4.51 -18.40
N LEU A 175 9.46 4.29 -19.68
CA LEU A 175 8.65 3.37 -20.51
C LEU A 175 8.79 1.93 -20.02
N LEU A 176 9.91 1.57 -19.38
CA LEU A 176 10.11 0.24 -18.78
C LEU A 176 9.33 0.07 -17.47
N VAL A 177 8.91 1.15 -16.82
CA VAL A 177 8.12 1.06 -15.58
C VAL A 177 6.76 0.39 -15.83
N ILE A 178 6.14 0.62 -16.98
CA ILE A 178 4.86 -0.01 -17.34
C ILE A 178 4.99 -1.56 -17.39
N PRO A 179 5.85 -2.17 -18.24
CA PRO A 179 5.98 -3.61 -18.28
C PRO A 179 6.54 -4.20 -16.99
N ILE A 180 7.45 -3.50 -16.28
CA ILE A 180 7.98 -3.99 -14.99
C ILE A 180 6.86 -4.01 -13.93
N SER A 181 6.05 -2.97 -13.84
CA SER A 181 4.92 -2.93 -12.91
C SER A 181 3.87 -3.98 -13.25
N LEU A 182 3.63 -4.25 -14.52
CA LEU A 182 2.73 -5.32 -14.96
C LEU A 182 3.27 -6.70 -14.57
N VAL A 183 4.53 -7.00 -14.87
CA VAL A 183 5.15 -8.28 -14.48
C VAL A 183 5.14 -8.45 -12.96
N ALA A 184 5.49 -7.39 -12.21
CA ALA A 184 5.44 -7.44 -10.76
C ALA A 184 4.01 -7.69 -10.24
N ALA A 185 2.99 -7.10 -10.86
CA ALA A 185 1.59 -7.36 -10.53
C ALA A 185 1.14 -8.79 -10.86
N LEU A 186 1.63 -9.39 -11.95
CA LEU A 186 1.32 -10.78 -12.31
C LEU A 186 1.96 -11.80 -11.36
N LEU A 187 3.02 -11.41 -10.64
CA LEU A 187 3.68 -12.24 -9.63
C LEU A 187 3.04 -12.12 -8.24
N MET A 188 2.09 -11.20 -8.07
CA MET A 188 1.34 -11.00 -6.84
C MET A 188 0.20 -12.02 -6.72
N GLN A 189 -0.07 -12.45 -5.50
CA GLN A 189 -0.95 -13.60 -5.23
C GLN A 189 -2.16 -13.25 -4.35
N GLU A 190 -2.30 -12.00 -3.92
CA GLU A 190 -3.48 -11.58 -3.16
C GLU A 190 -4.69 -11.48 -4.10
N PRO A 191 -5.84 -12.09 -3.76
CA PRO A 191 -7.06 -12.12 -4.60
C PRO A 191 -7.84 -10.79 -4.57
N VAL A 192 -7.13 -9.66 -4.69
CA VAL A 192 -7.71 -8.32 -4.72
C VAL A 192 -7.06 -7.53 -5.84
N PHE A 193 -7.85 -6.70 -6.53
CA PHE A 193 -7.29 -5.79 -7.52
C PHE A 193 -6.37 -4.76 -6.85
N GLY A 194 -5.07 -4.87 -7.13
CA GLY A 194 -4.05 -3.99 -6.58
C GLY A 194 -2.82 -4.77 -6.14
N ALA A 195 -1.92 -4.11 -5.40
CA ALA A 195 -0.69 -4.75 -4.97
C ALA A 195 -0.83 -5.50 -3.64
N ASP A 196 -0.12 -6.62 -3.52
CA ASP A 196 -0.02 -7.41 -2.29
C ASP A 196 0.31 -6.54 -1.07
N SER A 197 -0.40 -6.77 0.02
CA SER A 197 -0.06 -6.21 1.33
C SER A 197 1.16 -6.90 1.94
N MET A 198 2.02 -6.12 2.60
CA MET A 198 3.21 -6.64 3.25
C MET A 198 2.89 -7.13 4.67
N GLN A 199 2.87 -8.45 4.85
CA GLN A 199 2.56 -9.07 6.15
C GLN A 199 3.81 -9.39 7.00
N SER A 200 4.99 -9.37 6.38
CA SER A 200 6.28 -9.66 7.04
C SER A 200 7.16 -8.41 7.10
N ILE A 201 8.16 -8.39 8.00
CA ILE A 201 9.20 -7.34 8.05
C ILE A 201 9.96 -7.27 6.72
N VAL A 202 10.17 -8.43 6.07
CA VAL A 202 10.85 -8.54 4.79
C VAL A 202 9.80 -8.52 3.67
N PRO A 203 9.81 -7.51 2.78
CA PRO A 203 8.82 -7.41 1.73
C PRO A 203 9.05 -8.51 0.69
N LYS A 204 7.97 -9.07 0.14
CA LYS A 204 8.07 -9.89 -1.07
C LYS A 204 8.73 -9.05 -2.19
N PRO A 205 9.71 -9.57 -2.94
CA PRO A 205 10.41 -8.80 -3.96
C PRO A 205 9.48 -8.18 -5.00
N ALA A 206 8.47 -8.91 -5.49
CA ALA A 206 7.51 -8.42 -6.48
C ALA A 206 6.73 -7.20 -5.96
N THR A 207 6.21 -7.28 -4.73
CA THR A 207 5.53 -6.17 -4.04
C THR A 207 6.41 -4.94 -3.92
N LEU A 208 7.68 -5.13 -3.52
CA LEU A 208 8.62 -4.04 -3.38
C LEU A 208 8.92 -3.37 -4.72
N VAL A 209 9.14 -4.15 -5.78
CA VAL A 209 9.41 -3.65 -7.13
C VAL A 209 8.21 -2.85 -7.66
N PHE A 210 7.01 -3.37 -7.51
CA PHE A 210 5.80 -2.66 -7.93
C PHE A 210 5.64 -1.31 -7.23
N TYR A 211 5.78 -1.24 -5.91
CA TYR A 211 5.70 0.05 -5.20
C TYR A 211 6.86 0.98 -5.53
N SER A 212 8.06 0.43 -5.77
CA SER A 212 9.23 1.19 -6.23
C SER A 212 8.95 1.87 -7.58
N CYS A 213 8.33 1.16 -8.52
CA CYS A 213 7.94 1.70 -9.82
C CYS A 213 7.13 3.00 -9.68
N PHE A 214 6.07 3.01 -8.88
CA PHE A 214 5.25 4.21 -8.67
C PHE A 214 5.98 5.29 -7.88
N TYR A 215 6.71 4.91 -6.84
CA TYR A 215 7.47 5.85 -6.01
C TYR A 215 8.53 6.60 -6.83
N PHE A 216 9.37 5.88 -7.56
CA PHE A 216 10.42 6.50 -8.36
C PHE A 216 9.86 7.20 -9.61
N PHE A 217 8.75 6.73 -10.17
CA PHE A 217 8.03 7.46 -11.21
C PHE A 217 7.58 8.83 -10.73
N GLY A 218 7.01 8.94 -9.52
CA GLY A 218 6.67 10.21 -8.91
C GLY A 218 7.87 11.13 -8.67
N ALA A 219 9.01 10.56 -8.25
CA ALA A 219 10.26 11.28 -8.07
C ALA A 219 10.77 11.88 -9.41
N PHE A 220 10.76 11.10 -10.48
CA PHE A 220 11.12 11.57 -11.82
C PHE A 220 10.16 12.61 -12.37
N PHE A 221 8.86 12.39 -12.18
CA PHE A 221 7.82 13.29 -12.67
C PHE A 221 8.03 14.71 -12.16
N TYR A 222 8.47 14.85 -10.91
CA TYR A 222 8.82 16.13 -10.31
C TYR A 222 10.06 16.77 -10.95
N GLN A 223 11.12 16.00 -11.21
CA GLN A 223 12.37 16.51 -11.82
C GLN A 223 12.18 17.05 -13.24
N GLN A 224 11.22 16.51 -13.99
CA GLN A 224 10.91 16.96 -15.35
C GLN A 224 10.10 18.27 -15.39
N GLY A 225 9.69 18.82 -14.24
CA GLY A 225 8.92 20.06 -14.18
C GLY A 225 7.55 19.99 -14.86
N VAL A 226 7.04 18.78 -15.13
CA VAL A 226 5.76 18.59 -15.82
C VAL A 226 4.64 19.09 -14.92
N ALA A 227 3.88 20.06 -15.41
CA ALA A 227 2.74 20.59 -14.69
C ALA A 227 1.62 19.53 -14.61
N VAL A 228 1.58 18.78 -13.51
CA VAL A 228 0.51 17.81 -13.14
C VAL A 228 -0.88 18.39 -13.45
N ARG A 229 -1.06 19.69 -13.17
CA ARG A 229 -2.31 20.44 -13.30
C ARG A 229 -2.86 20.51 -14.73
N ARG A 230 -2.04 20.38 -15.78
CA ARG A 230 -2.51 20.55 -17.17
C ARG A 230 -3.08 19.27 -17.79
N TRP A 231 -2.71 18.10 -17.28
CA TRP A 231 -2.96 16.81 -17.97
C TRP A 231 -3.78 15.80 -17.16
N TRP A 232 -4.28 16.16 -15.98
CA TRP A 232 -4.98 15.22 -15.10
C TRP A 232 -6.27 14.63 -15.73
N THR A 233 -7.06 15.43 -16.46
CA THR A 233 -8.26 14.94 -17.15
C THR A 233 -7.93 13.95 -18.25
N ILE A 234 -6.85 14.21 -18.99
CA ILE A 234 -6.35 13.34 -20.05
C ILE A 234 -5.75 12.06 -19.46
N ALA A 235 -5.17 12.13 -18.27
CA ALA A 235 -4.62 10.97 -17.56
C ALA A 235 -5.69 10.09 -16.89
N LEU A 236 -6.86 10.64 -16.57
CA LEU A 236 -7.97 9.88 -15.98
C LEU A 236 -8.59 8.87 -16.95
N LEU A 237 -8.69 9.20 -18.25
CA LEU A 237 -9.22 8.28 -19.26
C LEU A 237 -8.40 6.99 -19.39
N PRO A 238 -7.07 7.02 -19.63
CA PRO A 238 -6.26 5.81 -19.65
C PRO A 238 -6.22 5.13 -18.29
N ALA A 239 -6.21 5.86 -17.16
CA ALA A 239 -6.30 5.24 -15.84
C ALA A 239 -7.61 4.46 -15.63
N ALA A 240 -8.74 5.01 -16.06
CA ALA A 240 -10.05 4.36 -16.01
C ALA A 240 -10.08 3.14 -16.95
N VAL A 241 -9.53 3.24 -18.16
CA VAL A 241 -9.44 2.12 -19.11
C VAL A 241 -8.55 1.01 -18.55
N THR A 242 -7.37 1.34 -18.01
CA THR A 242 -6.47 0.35 -17.38
C THR A 242 -7.11 -0.29 -16.15
N PHE A 243 -7.85 0.48 -15.35
CA PHE A 243 -8.64 -0.04 -14.23
C PHE A 243 -9.70 -1.04 -14.71
N CYS A 244 -10.52 -0.68 -15.71
CA CYS A 244 -11.53 -1.56 -16.26
C CYS A 244 -10.94 -2.83 -16.86
N ILE A 245 -9.86 -2.72 -17.64
CA ILE A 245 -9.16 -3.88 -18.20
C ILE A 245 -8.62 -4.78 -17.09
N GLY A 246 -7.96 -4.19 -16.09
CA GLY A 246 -7.41 -4.92 -14.95
C GLY A 246 -8.49 -5.64 -14.13
N PHE A 247 -9.62 -4.99 -13.89
CA PHE A 247 -10.77 -5.57 -13.21
C PHE A 247 -11.39 -6.74 -13.99
N LEU A 248 -11.55 -6.59 -15.31
CA LEU A 248 -12.05 -7.66 -16.18
C LEU A 248 -11.10 -8.85 -16.22
N LEU A 249 -9.78 -8.61 -16.32
CA LEU A 249 -8.76 -9.65 -16.29
C LEU A 249 -8.75 -10.39 -14.95
N LEU A 250 -8.86 -9.67 -13.82
CA LEU A 250 -8.93 -10.30 -12.50
C LEU A 250 -10.16 -11.22 -12.39
N ARG A 251 -11.31 -10.76 -12.89
CA ARG A 251 -12.56 -11.53 -12.88
C ARG A 251 -12.47 -12.78 -13.76
N GLU A 252 -11.86 -12.69 -14.94
CA GLU A 252 -11.62 -13.85 -15.80
C GLU A 252 -10.60 -14.82 -15.20
N TYR A 253 -9.53 -14.30 -14.58
CA TYR A 253 -8.51 -15.11 -13.93
C TYR A 253 -9.07 -15.88 -12.73
N ALA A 254 -9.96 -15.27 -11.95
CA ALA A 254 -10.72 -15.91 -10.89
C ALA A 254 -11.73 -16.94 -11.43
N ALA A 255 -12.43 -16.64 -12.54
CA ALA A 255 -13.42 -17.53 -13.14
C ALA A 255 -12.81 -18.78 -13.80
N CYS A 256 -11.56 -18.73 -14.26
CA CYS A 256 -10.86 -19.87 -14.87
C CYS A 256 -10.40 -20.96 -13.86
N GLY A 257 -10.73 -20.84 -12.57
CA GLY A 257 -10.45 -21.87 -11.56
C GLY A 257 -8.97 -22.05 -11.22
N VAL A 258 -8.09 -21.17 -11.72
CA VAL A 258 -6.65 -21.15 -11.35
C VAL A 258 -6.47 -20.60 -9.92
N TYR A 259 -7.43 -19.82 -9.44
CA TYR A 259 -7.59 -19.49 -8.02
C TYR A 259 -8.62 -20.43 -7.41
N THR A 260 -8.15 -21.52 -6.79
CA THR A 260 -8.87 -22.11 -5.67
C THR A 260 -8.46 -21.30 -4.45
N SER A 261 -9.42 -20.68 -3.76
CA SER A 261 -9.17 -20.36 -2.35
C SER A 261 -8.76 -21.69 -1.69
N PRO A 262 -7.70 -21.74 -0.87
CA PRO A 262 -7.51 -22.91 -0.04
C PRO A 262 -8.80 -23.03 0.77
N SER A 263 -9.53 -24.13 0.55
CA SER A 263 -10.66 -24.50 1.41
C SER A 263 -10.20 -24.33 2.85
N PRO A 264 -10.99 -23.67 3.73
CA PRO A 264 -10.63 -23.61 5.14
C PRO A 264 -10.35 -25.05 5.58
N PRO A 265 -9.20 -25.33 6.23
CA PRO A 265 -8.89 -26.69 6.64
C PRO A 265 -10.07 -27.19 7.46
N ASP A 266 -10.57 -28.38 7.09
CA ASP A 266 -11.65 -29.02 7.82
C ASP A 266 -11.26 -29.06 9.30
N VAL A 267 -12.18 -28.62 10.16
CA VAL A 267 -11.97 -28.45 11.61
C VAL A 267 -11.53 -29.76 12.31
N GLY A 268 -11.56 -30.90 11.59
CA GLY A 268 -11.10 -32.22 12.03
C GLY A 268 -9.66 -32.63 11.71
N GLU A 269 -8.89 -31.88 10.91
CA GLU A 269 -7.54 -32.32 10.47
C GLU A 269 -6.37 -31.81 11.33
N TRP A 270 -6.63 -31.03 12.39
CA TRP A 270 -5.60 -30.64 13.38
C TRP A 270 -5.33 -31.73 14.43
N GLY A 271 -5.40 -32.99 14.00
CA GLY A 271 -4.99 -34.14 14.79
C GLY A 271 -3.47 -34.24 14.79
N TRP A 272 -2.85 -33.93 15.92
CA TRP A 272 -1.45 -34.23 16.21
C TRP A 272 -1.16 -35.71 15.95
N ALA A 273 -0.53 -36.02 14.82
CA ALA A 273 -0.01 -37.34 14.52
C ALA A 273 1.40 -37.22 13.93
N GLY A 274 2.38 -37.46 14.81
CA GLY A 274 3.61 -38.13 14.40
C GLY A 274 4.89 -37.29 14.37
N VAL A 275 5.59 -37.34 15.51
CA VAL A 275 7.06 -37.31 15.68
C VAL A 275 7.75 -35.94 15.59
#